data_AF-A0A967WFJ1-F1
#
_entry.id   AF-A0A967WFJ1-F1
#
_cell.length_a   1.000
_cell.length_b   1.000
_cell.length_c   1.000
_cell.angle_alpha   90.00
_cell.angle_beta   90.00
_cell.angle_gamma   90.00
#
_symmetry.space_group_name_H-M   'P 1'
#
loop_
_entity.id
_entity.type
_entity.pdbx_description
1 polymer ?
#
loop_
_entity_poly.entity_id
_entity_poly.type
_entity_poly.pdbx_seq_one_letter_code
_entity_poly.pdbx_strand_id
1 'polypeptide(L)'
;LAQPGVTLALPGVNNEDELAAALRTLEAGEAERDFSGLLAGFGRYIEGECTYCNHCLPCPVVIDIGQINRLLDMAEWGRTTSLRDAYAALPVKASACTECGACTKRCPFGVDVVSRIHQAVELFGRG
;
A
#
# COMPACT_ATOMS: atom_id res chain seq x y z
N LEU A 1 6.40 2.94 24.39
CA LEU A 1 7.15 2.78 23.12
C LEU A 1 8.38 1.91 23.39
N ALA A 2 8.68 0.94 22.54
CA ALA A 2 9.77 -0.03 22.77
C ALA A 2 11.18 0.50 22.43
N GLN A 3 11.29 1.71 21.88
CA GLN A 3 12.56 2.30 21.43
C GLN A 3 13.15 3.23 22.51
N PRO A 4 14.40 3.00 22.96
CA PRO A 4 15.08 3.86 23.93
C PRO A 4 15.17 5.31 23.45
N GLY A 5 14.86 6.27 24.33
CA GLY A 5 14.95 7.71 24.05
C GLY A 5 13.75 8.32 23.30
N VAL A 6 12.76 7.51 22.91
CA VAL A 6 11.53 8.02 22.29
C VAL A 6 10.41 8.15 23.32
N THR A 7 10.03 9.39 23.63
CA THR A 7 8.99 9.70 24.61
C THR A 7 7.59 9.81 24.00
N LEU A 8 7.49 10.21 22.72
CA LEU A 8 6.23 10.43 22.02
C LEU A 8 6.41 10.24 20.50
N ALA A 9 5.42 9.65 19.84
CA ALA A 9 5.30 9.61 18.39
C ALA A 9 4.02 10.32 17.98
N LEU A 10 4.11 11.26 17.03
CA LEU A 10 2.98 12.02 16.50
C LEU A 10 2.84 11.74 14.99
N PRO A 11 1.61 11.74 14.44
CA PRO A 11 1.42 11.68 13.00
C PRO A 11 1.98 12.94 12.33
N GLY A 12 2.34 12.82 11.05
CA GLY A 12 2.62 13.98 10.22
C GLY A 12 1.35 14.82 10.01
N VAL A 13 1.52 16.12 9.79
CA VAL A 13 0.41 17.09 9.65
C VAL A 13 0.57 17.89 8.36
N ASN A 14 -0.55 18.21 7.72
CA ASN A 14 -0.60 18.97 6.46
C ASN A 14 -1.17 20.39 6.63
N ASN A 15 -1.74 20.72 7.78
CA ASN A 15 -2.34 22.03 8.08
C ASN A 15 -2.29 22.35 9.59
N GLU A 16 -2.68 23.58 9.95
CA GLU A 16 -2.63 24.08 11.32
C GLU A 16 -3.64 23.38 12.25
N ASP A 17 -4.80 22.97 11.74
CA ASP A 17 -5.81 22.26 12.55
C ASP A 17 -5.31 20.87 12.96
N GLU A 18 -4.66 20.15 12.04
CA GLU A 18 -3.99 18.88 12.30
C GLU A 18 -2.82 19.05 13.28
N LEU A 19 -2.04 20.13 13.16
CA LEU A 19 -0.97 20.46 14.10
C LEU A 19 -1.54 20.69 15.51
N ALA A 20 -2.58 21.51 15.64
CA ALA A 20 -3.24 21.77 16.91
C ALA A 20 -3.79 20.46 17.50
N ALA A 21 -4.36 19.58 16.67
CA ALA A 21 -4.82 18.27 17.10
C ALA A 21 -3.71 17.35 17.60
N ALA A 22 -2.57 17.30 16.90
CA ALA A 22 -1.42 16.51 17.33
C ALA A 22 -0.86 17.01 18.67
N LEU A 23 -0.76 18.34 18.84
CA LEU A 23 -0.23 18.97 20.06
C LEU A 23 -1.08 18.72 21.31
N ARG A 24 -2.41 18.55 21.19
CA ARG A 24 -3.28 18.16 22.31
C ARG A 24 -2.83 16.88 23.01
N THR A 25 -2.10 16.01 22.30
CA THR A 25 -1.53 14.78 22.89
C THR A 25 -0.65 15.09 24.10
N LEU A 26 0.02 16.25 24.15
CA LEU A 26 0.86 16.66 25.29
C LEU A 26 0.07 16.86 26.58
N GLU A 27 -1.20 17.26 26.45
CA GLU A 27 -2.10 17.56 27.56
C GLU A 27 -3.05 16.38 27.88
N ALA A 28 -3.16 15.41 26.97
CA ALA A 28 -4.04 14.25 27.12
C ALA A 28 -3.72 13.42 28.38
N GLY A 29 -4.77 13.04 29.12
CA GLY A 29 -4.67 12.18 30.29
C GLY A 29 -4.36 10.72 29.92
N GLU A 30 -4.08 9.90 30.93
CA GLU A 30 -3.75 8.47 30.74
C GLU A 30 -4.88 7.69 30.05
N ALA A 31 -6.15 7.98 30.40
CA ALA A 31 -7.31 7.37 29.77
C ALA A 31 -7.50 7.77 28.29
N GLU A 32 -7.15 9.00 27.91
CA GLU A 32 -7.24 9.47 26.52
C GLU A 32 -6.10 8.92 25.65
N ARG A 33 -5.02 8.48 26.29
CA ARG A 33 -3.88 7.79 25.66
C ARG A 33 -4.02 6.26 25.70
N ASP A 34 -5.12 5.73 26.25
CA ASP A 34 -5.41 4.31 26.24
C ASP A 34 -5.97 3.88 24.88
N PHE A 35 -5.04 3.53 23.99
CA PHE A 35 -5.37 3.01 22.66
C PHE A 35 -5.60 1.49 22.64
N SER A 36 -5.63 0.81 23.80
CA SER A 36 -5.77 -0.65 23.87
C SER A 36 -7.03 -1.17 23.14
N GLY A 37 -8.13 -0.43 23.24
CA GLY A 37 -9.38 -0.73 22.54
C GLY A 37 -9.28 -0.61 21.01
N LEU A 38 -8.43 0.29 20.51
CA LEU A 38 -8.17 0.41 19.06
C LEU A 38 -7.22 -0.68 18.57
N LEU A 39 -6.21 -1.05 19.37
CA LEU A 39 -5.21 -2.06 19.01
C LEU A 39 -5.80 -3.43 18.69
N ALA A 40 -6.93 -3.79 19.32
CA ALA A 40 -7.67 -5.00 18.99
C ALA A 40 -8.14 -5.04 17.52
N GLY A 41 -8.33 -3.87 16.89
CA GLY A 41 -8.66 -3.73 15.47
C GLY A 41 -7.44 -3.66 14.53
N PHE A 42 -6.28 -3.21 15.01
CA PHE A 42 -5.07 -3.02 14.19
C PHE A 42 -4.41 -4.32 13.70
N GLY A 43 -4.71 -5.47 14.32
CA GLY A 43 -4.18 -6.77 13.91
C GLY A 43 -4.82 -7.35 12.63
N ARG A 44 -5.81 -6.66 12.05
CA ARG A 44 -6.43 -7.07 10.80
C ARG A 44 -5.89 -6.20 9.68
N TYR A 45 -5.11 -6.81 8.79
CA TYR A 45 -4.84 -6.22 7.50
C TYR A 45 -6.16 -5.87 6.81
N ILE A 46 -6.19 -4.73 6.11
CA ILE A 46 -7.36 -4.34 5.34
C ILE A 46 -7.52 -5.38 4.21
N GLU A 47 -8.61 -6.13 4.27
CA GLU A 47 -8.93 -7.13 3.25
C GLU A 47 -9.06 -6.43 1.90
N GLY A 48 -8.41 -6.99 0.88
CA GLY A 48 -8.36 -6.42 -0.47
C GLY A 48 -7.23 -5.44 -0.73
N GLU A 49 -6.46 -5.02 0.28
CA GLU A 49 -5.32 -4.10 0.09
C GLU A 49 -3.98 -4.81 -0.10
N CYS A 50 -3.22 -4.37 -1.10
CA CYS A 50 -1.90 -4.92 -1.38
C CYS A 50 -0.84 -4.33 -0.45
N THR A 51 -0.10 -5.19 0.25
CA THR A 51 1.01 -4.79 1.14
C THR A 51 2.40 -5.02 0.53
N TYR A 52 2.46 -5.33 -0.77
CA TYR A 52 3.70 -5.59 -1.52
C TYR A 52 4.57 -6.72 -0.95
N CYS A 53 3.93 -7.69 -0.28
CA CYS A 53 4.60 -8.84 0.34
C CYS A 53 5.11 -9.93 -0.63
N ASN A 54 4.84 -9.80 -1.94
CA ASN A 54 5.25 -10.72 -3.00
C ASN A 54 4.73 -12.17 -2.93
N HIS A 55 3.74 -12.48 -2.09
CA HIS A 55 3.09 -13.81 -2.09
C HIS A 55 2.38 -14.17 -3.40
N CYS A 56 2.06 -13.17 -4.24
CA CYS A 56 1.51 -13.37 -5.58
C CYS A 56 2.50 -14.07 -6.54
N LEU A 57 3.80 -14.05 -6.24
CA LEU A 57 4.84 -14.67 -7.05
C LEU A 57 5.02 -16.16 -6.72
N PRO A 58 5.57 -16.98 -7.64
CA PRO A 58 5.99 -16.62 -9.00
C PRO A 58 4.81 -16.50 -9.97
N CYS A 59 4.85 -15.50 -10.85
CA CYS A 59 3.96 -15.43 -12.00
C CYS A 59 4.45 -16.39 -13.10
N PRO A 60 3.60 -17.23 -13.72
CA PRO A 60 4.02 -18.15 -14.78
C PRO A 60 4.53 -17.44 -16.05
N VAL A 61 4.14 -16.18 -16.27
CA VAL A 61 4.65 -15.31 -17.33
C VAL A 61 5.63 -14.25 -16.81
N VAL A 62 6.16 -14.46 -15.59
CA VAL A 62 7.27 -13.67 -15.02
C VAL A 62 6.98 -12.17 -14.87
N ILE A 63 5.71 -11.81 -14.69
CA ILE A 63 5.33 -10.45 -14.28
C ILE A 63 5.77 -10.20 -12.84
N ASP A 64 6.45 -9.08 -12.61
CA ASP A 64 6.69 -8.54 -11.27
C ASP A 64 5.42 -7.87 -10.72
N ILE A 65 4.50 -8.70 -10.23
CA ILE A 65 3.18 -8.27 -9.77
C ILE A 65 3.29 -7.30 -8.59
N GLY A 66 4.23 -7.54 -7.67
CA GLY A 66 4.42 -6.67 -6.50
C GLY A 66 4.83 -5.26 -6.90
N GLN A 67 5.79 -5.16 -7.83
CA GLN A 67 6.22 -3.87 -8.35
C GLN A 67 5.13 -3.17 -9.16
N ILE A 68 4.35 -3.89 -9.97
CA ILE A 68 3.23 -3.30 -10.70
C ILE A 68 2.16 -2.74 -9.75
N ASN A 69 1.76 -3.50 -8.72
CA ASN A 69 0.81 -3.01 -7.73
C ASN A 69 1.34 -1.76 -7.02
N ARG A 70 2.62 -1.72 -6.65
CA ARG A 70 3.25 -0.54 -6.04
C ARG A 70 3.17 0.69 -6.94
N LEU A 71 3.48 0.54 -8.23
CA LEU A 71 3.40 1.64 -9.20
C LEU A 71 1.96 2.11 -9.42
N LEU A 72 1.00 1.17 -9.44
CA LEU A 72 -0.43 1.47 -9.54
C LEU A 72 -0.90 2.29 -8.33
N ASP A 73 -0.58 1.87 -7.11
CA ASP A 73 -0.94 2.58 -5.87
C ASP A 73 -0.30 3.96 -5.80
N MET A 74 0.99 4.09 -6.17
CA MET A 74 1.66 5.41 -6.22
C MET A 74 0.99 6.36 -7.22
N ALA A 75 0.42 5.84 -8.31
CA ALA A 75 -0.24 6.67 -9.31
C ALA A 75 -1.58 7.25 -8.85
N GLU A 76 -2.19 6.72 -7.78
CA GLU A 76 -3.35 7.35 -7.13
C GLU A 76 -2.99 8.69 -6.48
N TRP A 77 -1.72 8.85 -6.07
CA TRP A 77 -1.21 10.03 -5.35
C TRP A 77 -0.65 11.08 -6.33
N GLY A 78 -0.46 10.71 -7.60
CA GLY A 78 0.00 11.61 -8.65
C GLY A 78 0.63 10.86 -9.81
N ARG A 79 0.16 11.13 -11.03
CA ARG A 79 0.69 10.52 -12.26
C ARG A 79 1.87 11.33 -12.78
N THR A 80 3.08 10.92 -12.42
CA THR A 80 4.32 11.56 -12.87
C THR A 80 4.96 10.83 -14.06
N THR A 81 5.79 11.54 -14.82
CA THR A 81 6.62 10.92 -15.87
C THR A 81 7.53 9.85 -15.28
N SER A 82 8.07 10.08 -14.08
CA SER A 82 8.94 9.10 -13.40
C SER A 82 8.24 7.77 -13.09
N LEU A 83 6.94 7.78 -12.78
CA LEU A 83 6.16 6.53 -12.62
C LEU A 83 5.98 5.79 -13.94
N ARG A 84 5.72 6.53 -15.03
CA ARG A 84 5.62 5.94 -16.37
C ARG A 84 6.95 5.34 -16.80
N ASP A 85 8.06 6.03 -16.58
CA ASP A 85 9.40 5.54 -16.90
C ASP A 85 9.76 4.30 -16.07
N ALA A 86 9.41 4.30 -14.78
CA ALA A 86 9.59 3.13 -13.92
C ALA A 86 8.78 1.92 -14.41
N TYR A 87 7.52 2.12 -14.84
CA TYR A 87 6.73 1.06 -15.47
C TYR A 87 7.33 0.62 -16.82
N ALA A 88 7.79 1.57 -17.64
CA ALA A 88 8.43 1.32 -18.93
C ALA A 88 9.75 0.54 -18.81
N ALA A 89 10.45 0.66 -17.68
CA ALA A 89 11.66 -0.12 -17.40
C ALA A 89 11.39 -1.59 -16.99
N LEU A 90 10.16 -1.97 -16.65
CA LEU A 90 9.84 -3.35 -16.27
C LEU A 90 10.09 -4.34 -17.42
N PRO A 91 10.74 -5.50 -17.19
CA PRO A 91 11.03 -6.48 -18.24
C PRO A 91 9.77 -7.06 -18.89
N VAL A 92 8.73 -7.32 -18.08
CA VAL A 92 7.45 -7.85 -18.53
C VAL A 92 6.35 -6.89 -18.11
N LYS A 93 5.48 -6.52 -19.05
CA LYS A 93 4.37 -5.59 -18.82
C LYS A 93 3.14 -6.31 -18.27
N ALA A 94 2.26 -5.55 -17.61
CA ALA A 94 0.97 -6.04 -17.13
C ALA A 94 0.14 -6.70 -18.26
N SER A 95 0.29 -6.23 -19.51
CA SER A 95 -0.42 -6.74 -20.68
C SER A 95 -0.03 -8.17 -21.07
N ALA A 96 1.03 -8.73 -20.51
CA ALA A 96 1.39 -10.14 -20.71
C ALA A 96 0.54 -11.11 -19.85
N CYS A 97 -0.34 -10.58 -18.98
CA CYS A 97 -1.17 -11.39 -18.08
C CYS A 97 -2.04 -12.37 -18.87
N THR A 98 -2.09 -13.61 -18.42
CA THR A 98 -2.94 -14.67 -19.00
C THR A 98 -4.19 -14.95 -18.16
N GLU A 99 -4.45 -14.10 -17.15
CA GLU A 99 -5.61 -14.22 -16.25
C GLU A 99 -5.72 -15.57 -15.52
N CYS A 100 -4.59 -16.29 -15.34
CA CYS A 100 -4.59 -17.62 -14.73
C CYS A 100 -5.06 -17.67 -13.26
N GLY A 101 -5.15 -16.51 -12.59
CA GLY A 101 -5.64 -16.38 -11.20
C GLY A 101 -4.74 -16.98 -10.11
N ALA A 102 -3.55 -17.51 -10.45
CA ALA A 102 -2.67 -18.14 -9.47
C ALA A 102 -2.20 -17.16 -8.37
N CYS A 103 -1.99 -15.89 -8.74
CA CYS A 103 -1.61 -14.83 -7.83
C CYS A 103 -2.71 -14.47 -6.82
N THR A 104 -3.96 -14.34 -7.28
CA THR A 104 -5.13 -14.08 -6.40
C THR A 104 -5.29 -15.20 -5.37
N LYS A 105 -5.17 -16.46 -5.80
CA LYS A 105 -5.26 -17.63 -4.90
C LYS A 105 -4.18 -17.66 -3.80
N ARG A 106 -2.98 -17.13 -4.09
CA ARG A 106 -1.89 -17.06 -3.11
C ARG A 106 -1.97 -15.86 -2.18
N CYS A 107 -2.78 -14.85 -2.51
CA CYS A 107 -2.82 -13.62 -1.73
C CYS A 107 -3.43 -13.89 -0.34
N PRO A 108 -2.69 -13.70 0.76
CA PRO A 108 -3.22 -13.90 2.10
C PRO A 108 -4.19 -12.79 2.54
N PHE A 109 -4.28 -11.71 1.76
CA PHE A 109 -5.09 -10.52 2.05
C PHE A 109 -6.34 -10.40 1.17
N GLY A 110 -6.64 -11.41 0.34
CA GLY A 110 -7.84 -11.38 -0.51
C GLY A 110 -7.79 -10.36 -1.65
N VAL A 111 -6.62 -9.84 -2.01
CA VAL A 111 -6.47 -8.91 -3.14
C VAL A 111 -6.85 -9.58 -4.44
N ASP A 112 -7.76 -8.97 -5.20
CA ASP A 112 -8.00 -9.36 -6.59
C ASP A 112 -6.86 -8.86 -7.48
N VAL A 113 -5.80 -9.67 -7.53
CA VAL A 113 -4.57 -9.31 -8.25
C VAL A 113 -4.81 -9.20 -9.75
N VAL A 114 -5.68 -10.02 -10.35
CA VAL A 114 -5.92 -9.98 -11.80
C VAL A 114 -6.59 -8.67 -12.18
N SER A 115 -7.61 -8.25 -11.41
CA SER A 115 -8.27 -6.95 -11.61
C SER A 115 -7.28 -5.79 -11.52
N ARG A 116 -6.39 -5.79 -10.52
CA ARG A 116 -5.34 -4.75 -10.39
C ARG A 116 -4.36 -4.74 -11.56
N ILE A 117 -3.97 -5.92 -12.06
CA ILE A 117 -3.12 -6.00 -13.25
C ILE A 117 -3.82 -5.38 -14.47
N HIS A 118 -5.13 -5.55 -14.63
CA HIS A 118 -5.89 -4.87 -15.70
C HIS A 118 -5.91 -3.36 -15.52
N GLN A 119 -6.11 -2.87 -14.29
CA GLN A 119 -6.01 -1.42 -14.00
C GLN A 119 -4.64 -0.86 -14.38
N ALA A 120 -3.56 -1.61 -14.12
CA ALA A 120 -2.22 -1.21 -14.56
C ALA A 120 -2.08 -1.19 -16.09
N VAL A 121 -2.71 -2.11 -16.83
CA VAL A 121 -2.78 -2.06 -18.30
C VAL A 121 -3.50 -0.79 -18.77
N GLU A 122 -4.66 -0.48 -18.19
CA GLU A 122 -5.44 0.71 -18.57
C GLU A 122 -4.68 2.01 -18.28
N LEU A 123 -4.00 2.06 -17.13
CA LEU A 123 -3.27 3.23 -16.66
C LEU A 123 -1.97 3.47 -17.43
N PHE A 124 -1.17 2.43 -17.63
CA PHE A 124 0.18 2.54 -18.18
C PHE A 124 0.33 2.03 -19.61
N GLY A 125 -0.63 1.28 -20.15
CA GLY A 125 -0.61 0.74 -21.51
C GLY A 125 -0.90 1.76 -22.61
N ARG A 126 -1.36 2.97 -22.25
CA ARG A 126 -1.46 4.11 -23.16
C ARG A 126 -0.10 4.81 -23.23
N GLY A 127 0.77 4.27 -24.08
CA GLY A 127 2.04 4.87 -24.51
C GLY A 127 1.96 5.29 -25.96
#